data_AF-A0A351MQB1-F1
#
_entry.id   AF-A0A351MQB1-F1
#
_cell.length_a   1.000
_cell.length_b   1.000
_cell.length_c   1.000
_cell.angle_alpha   90.00
_cell.angle_beta   90.00
_cell.angle_gamma   90.00
#
_symmetry.space_group_name_H-M   'P 1'
#
loop_
_entity.id
_entity.type
_entity.pdbx_description
1 polymer ?
#
loop_
_entity_poly.entity_id
_entity_poly.type
_entity_poly.pdbx_seq_one_letter_code
_entity_poly.pdbx_strand_id
1 'polypeptide(L)'
;KGPAFWRGSFKAEANKDTWLDVRNWSKGVLWVNGHNLGRFWNIGPTQTMFLPGCWLKDGDNDVIVLDFVGPTEPTLAGLNTPILDEVRNEGMIRAHRKPLQEIKLADASRVAVAQLTPGTDWQEITFNQPATGRYLALEVLSAQDDQAYATLAELEAVGANGANIQRTNWKTAFANSEELIAENGSADNLFDLQPTTYWHTRWQGTAPKHPHLVVLDLGSSQTLTGLRLQPRQDMANGRIKDCRVYLSKEPFPGQ
;
A
#
# COMPACT_ATOMS: atom_id res chain seq x y z
N LYS A 1 22.98 1.26 -21.27
CA LYS A 1 23.11 0.12 -20.32
C LYS A 1 21.89 -0.79 -20.53
N GLY A 2 22.05 -2.10 -20.39
CA GLY A 2 20.98 -3.07 -20.61
C GLY A 2 21.19 -4.31 -19.72
N PRO A 3 20.28 -5.29 -19.76
CA PRO A 3 20.36 -6.47 -18.92
C PRO A 3 21.70 -7.20 -19.08
N ALA A 4 22.38 -7.49 -17.97
CA ALA A 4 23.68 -8.15 -18.00
C ALA A 4 23.91 -9.04 -16.77
N PHE A 5 24.71 -10.10 -16.98
CA PHE A 5 25.31 -10.86 -15.90
C PHE A 5 26.66 -10.27 -15.52
N TRP A 6 26.87 -10.09 -14.23
CA TRP A 6 28.12 -9.66 -13.62
C TRP A 6 28.67 -10.82 -12.80
N ARG A 7 29.98 -11.05 -12.88
CA ARG A 7 30.66 -12.08 -12.08
C ARG A 7 31.82 -11.45 -11.33
N GLY A 8 31.96 -11.83 -10.08
CA GLY A 8 33.10 -11.45 -9.24
C GLY A 8 33.44 -12.55 -8.26
N SER A 9 34.43 -12.28 -7.41
CA SER A 9 34.80 -13.15 -6.31
C SER A 9 35.24 -12.33 -5.10
N PHE A 10 35.11 -12.90 -3.91
CA PHE A 10 35.57 -12.29 -2.66
C PHE A 10 36.10 -13.36 -1.71
N LYS A 11 36.94 -12.95 -0.75
CA LYS A 11 37.42 -13.84 0.31
C LYS A 11 36.56 -13.71 1.56
N ALA A 12 36.20 -14.85 2.15
CA ALA A 12 35.46 -14.92 3.40
C ALA A 12 35.89 -16.13 4.23
N GLU A 13 35.44 -16.16 5.48
CA GLU A 13 35.46 -17.36 6.32
C GLU A 13 34.10 -18.06 6.21
N ALA A 14 34.10 -19.40 6.19
CA ALA A 14 32.88 -20.18 6.20
C ALA A 14 32.09 -19.99 7.51
N ASN A 15 30.79 -20.28 7.46
CA ASN A 15 29.89 -20.25 8.62
C ASN A 15 29.75 -18.89 9.33
N LYS A 16 30.01 -17.78 8.62
CA LYS A 16 29.73 -16.42 9.09
C LYS A 16 28.63 -15.77 8.26
N ASP A 17 27.47 -15.55 8.88
CA ASP A 17 26.38 -14.83 8.23
C ASP A 17 26.80 -13.40 7.87
N THR A 18 26.26 -12.89 6.76
CA THR A 18 26.43 -11.48 6.37
C THR A 18 25.23 -10.97 5.57
N TRP A 19 25.21 -9.68 5.32
CA TRP A 19 24.18 -8.99 4.55
C TRP A 19 24.83 -8.30 3.35
N LEU A 20 24.56 -8.80 2.14
CA LEU A 20 25.12 -8.19 0.93
C LEU A 20 24.38 -6.89 0.61
N ASP A 21 25.10 -5.77 0.64
CA ASP A 21 24.61 -4.45 0.24
C ASP A 21 24.41 -4.40 -1.28
N VAL A 22 23.15 -4.23 -1.70
CA VAL A 22 22.77 -4.16 -3.11
C VAL A 22 22.37 -2.75 -3.55
N ARG A 23 22.66 -1.71 -2.75
CA ARG A 23 22.28 -0.31 -3.07
C ARG A 23 22.94 0.22 -4.35
N ASN A 24 24.09 -0.30 -4.76
CA ASN A 24 24.71 0.11 -6.03
C ASN A 24 24.11 -0.60 -7.26
N TRP A 25 23.21 -1.54 -7.06
CA TRP A 25 22.55 -2.31 -8.11
C TRP A 25 21.16 -1.75 -8.42
N SER A 26 20.55 -2.19 -9.52
CA SER A 26 19.25 -1.69 -9.97
C SER A 26 18.10 -2.62 -9.58
N LYS A 27 17.83 -3.65 -10.37
CA LYS A 27 16.79 -4.67 -10.16
C LYS A 27 17.29 -5.97 -10.74
N GLY A 28 17.17 -7.06 -9.99
CA GLY A 28 17.84 -8.28 -10.41
C GLY A 28 17.71 -9.47 -9.48
N VAL A 29 18.62 -10.42 -9.68
CA VAL A 29 18.78 -11.66 -8.91
C VAL A 29 20.26 -11.88 -8.63
N LEU A 30 20.60 -12.38 -7.45
CA LEU A 30 21.98 -12.57 -7.00
C LEU A 30 22.22 -14.02 -6.58
N TRP A 31 23.39 -14.56 -6.94
CA TRP A 31 23.85 -15.88 -6.52
C TRP A 31 25.22 -15.81 -5.86
N VAL A 32 25.42 -16.59 -4.79
CA VAL A 32 26.74 -16.81 -4.17
C VAL A 32 27.03 -18.30 -4.16
N ASN A 33 28.18 -18.71 -4.68
CA ASN A 33 28.59 -20.12 -4.78
C ASN A 33 27.54 -21.05 -5.43
N GLY A 34 26.74 -20.51 -6.37
CA GLY A 34 25.66 -21.25 -7.03
C GLY A 34 24.32 -21.22 -6.30
N HIS A 35 24.26 -20.74 -5.06
CA HIS A 35 23.01 -20.57 -4.30
C HIS A 35 22.32 -19.27 -4.70
N ASN A 36 21.05 -19.34 -5.08
CA ASN A 36 20.24 -18.17 -5.42
C ASN A 36 19.78 -17.46 -4.14
N LEU A 37 20.26 -16.24 -3.90
CA LEU A 37 19.86 -15.43 -2.74
C LEU A 37 18.49 -14.76 -2.93
N GLY A 38 17.95 -14.74 -4.15
CA GLY A 38 16.65 -14.17 -4.47
C GLY A 38 16.74 -12.84 -5.21
N ARG A 39 15.66 -12.05 -5.12
CA ARG A 39 15.46 -10.82 -5.89
C ARG A 39 15.93 -9.61 -5.09
N PHE A 40 16.46 -8.61 -5.78
CA PHE A 40 16.67 -7.27 -5.24
C PHE A 40 16.03 -6.22 -6.15
N TRP A 41 15.67 -5.08 -5.57
CA TRP A 41 15.22 -3.91 -6.31
C TRP A 41 15.54 -2.64 -5.51
N ASN A 42 16.32 -1.75 -6.12
CA ASN A 42 16.82 -0.52 -5.51
C ASN A 42 15.76 0.44 -4.98
N ILE A 43 14.49 0.29 -5.37
CA ILE A 43 13.39 1.09 -4.82
C ILE A 43 13.17 0.82 -3.33
N GLY A 44 13.57 -0.34 -2.82
CA GLY A 44 13.42 -0.73 -1.42
C GLY A 44 12.05 -1.35 -1.09
N PRO A 45 11.71 -1.47 0.21
CA PRO A 45 12.46 -0.94 1.36
C PRO A 45 13.71 -1.78 1.71
N THR A 46 13.77 -3.04 1.28
CA THR A 46 14.93 -3.92 1.50
C THR A 46 16.10 -3.55 0.58
N GLN A 47 17.26 -3.26 1.16
CA GLN A 47 18.49 -2.88 0.45
C GLN A 47 19.67 -3.82 0.69
N THR A 48 19.48 -4.87 1.49
CA THR A 48 20.48 -5.92 1.72
C THR A 48 19.90 -7.31 1.53
N MET A 49 20.71 -8.25 1.05
CA MET A 49 20.33 -9.66 0.92
C MET A 49 21.03 -10.49 2.00
N PHE A 50 20.27 -11.31 2.74
CA PHE A 50 20.86 -12.25 3.70
C PHE A 50 21.69 -13.30 2.96
N LEU A 51 22.95 -13.44 3.36
CA LEU A 51 23.85 -14.50 2.92
C LEU A 51 24.14 -15.41 4.11
N PRO A 52 23.51 -16.60 4.17
CA PRO A 52 23.80 -17.60 5.19
C PRO A 52 25.26 -18.01 5.16
N GLY A 53 25.91 -18.03 6.32
CA GLY A 53 27.30 -18.41 6.46
C GLY A 53 27.58 -19.84 6.01
N CYS A 54 26.59 -20.74 6.09
CA CYS A 54 26.70 -22.11 5.60
C CYS A 54 26.80 -22.20 4.06
N TRP A 55 26.57 -21.10 3.33
CA TRP A 55 26.78 -21.00 1.88
C TRP A 55 28.14 -20.38 1.52
N LEU A 56 28.91 -19.96 2.51
CA LEU A 56 30.28 -19.47 2.35
C LEU A 56 31.30 -20.61 2.46
N LYS A 57 32.41 -20.44 1.76
CA LYS A 57 33.62 -21.27 1.84
C LYS A 57 34.73 -20.45 2.48
N ASP A 58 35.66 -21.12 3.14
CA ASP A 58 36.93 -20.50 3.53
C ASP A 58 37.72 -20.12 2.27
N GLY A 59 38.16 -18.87 2.20
CA GLY A 59 38.87 -18.34 1.03
C GLY A 59 37.91 -17.86 -0.04
N ASP A 60 38.12 -18.27 -1.30
CA ASP A 60 37.45 -17.67 -2.46
C ASP A 60 36.00 -18.13 -2.61
N ASN A 61 35.11 -17.14 -2.77
CA ASN A 61 33.68 -17.30 -2.99
C ASN A 61 33.30 -16.63 -4.32
N ASP A 62 32.54 -17.34 -5.15
CA ASP A 62 32.02 -16.80 -6.42
C ASP A 62 30.72 -16.03 -6.19
N VAL A 63 30.55 -14.90 -6.87
CA VAL A 63 29.28 -14.17 -6.93
C VAL A 63 28.86 -13.91 -8.38
N ILE A 64 27.58 -14.09 -8.65
CA ILE A 64 26.95 -13.75 -9.94
C ILE A 64 25.76 -12.85 -9.65
N VAL A 65 25.64 -11.76 -10.41
CA VAL A 65 24.49 -10.85 -10.34
C VAL A 65 23.89 -10.70 -11.72
N LEU A 66 22.60 -11.00 -11.85
CA LEU A 66 21.81 -10.60 -13.01
C LEU A 66 21.18 -9.25 -12.70
N ASP A 67 21.57 -8.21 -13.41
CA ASP A 67 21.02 -6.86 -13.25
C ASP A 67 20.32 -6.43 -14.54
N PHE A 68 19.05 -6.01 -14.44
CA PHE A 68 18.19 -5.76 -15.60
C PHE A 68 18.37 -4.38 -16.25
N VAL A 69 18.99 -3.39 -15.57
CA VAL A 69 19.08 -2.00 -16.07
C VAL A 69 20.53 -1.55 -16.22
N GLY A 70 21.36 -1.92 -15.25
CA GLY A 70 22.77 -1.60 -15.08
C GLY A 70 23.02 -0.95 -13.71
N PRO A 71 24.04 -1.40 -12.96
CA PRO A 71 24.37 -0.82 -11.66
C PRO A 71 24.89 0.62 -11.80
N THR A 72 24.80 1.40 -10.71
CA THR A 72 25.56 2.66 -10.57
C THR A 72 27.04 2.33 -10.46
N GLU A 73 27.38 1.38 -9.60
CA GLU A 73 28.71 0.80 -9.42
C GLU A 73 28.59 -0.72 -9.22
N PRO A 74 29.33 -1.57 -9.95
CA PRO A 74 29.20 -3.03 -9.84
C PRO A 74 29.98 -3.58 -8.63
N THR A 75 29.66 -3.09 -7.43
CA THR A 75 30.30 -3.46 -6.16
C THR A 75 29.29 -4.07 -5.19
N LEU A 76 29.74 -5.02 -4.39
CA LEU A 76 29.00 -5.61 -3.27
C LEU A 76 29.86 -5.48 -2.02
N ALA A 77 29.21 -5.29 -0.88
CA ALA A 77 29.85 -5.29 0.43
C ALA A 77 29.04 -6.17 1.39
N GLY A 78 29.72 -6.95 2.23
CA GLY A 78 29.09 -7.64 3.36
C GLY A 78 28.95 -6.68 4.55
N LEU A 79 27.73 -6.55 5.06
CA LEU A 79 27.41 -5.75 6.24
C LEU A 79 27.11 -6.67 7.44
N ASN A 80 27.27 -6.12 8.65
CA ASN A 80 26.95 -6.81 9.90
C ASN A 80 25.46 -6.71 10.27
N THR A 81 24.74 -5.74 9.71
CA THR A 81 23.32 -5.48 9.97
C THR A 81 22.57 -5.31 8.66
N PRO A 82 21.31 -5.76 8.59
CA PRO A 82 20.50 -5.55 7.41
C PRO A 82 20.06 -4.09 7.26
N ILE A 83 19.70 -3.71 6.04
CA ILE A 83 18.97 -2.47 5.73
C ILE A 83 17.64 -2.90 5.12
N LEU A 84 16.55 -2.78 5.88
CA LEU A 84 15.22 -3.30 5.53
C LEU A 84 14.16 -2.21 5.33
N ASP A 85 14.52 -0.96 5.59
CA ASP A 85 13.64 0.19 5.82
C ASP A 85 14.05 1.43 4.99
N GLU A 86 14.87 1.26 3.96
CA GLU A 86 15.36 2.37 3.12
C GLU A 86 14.65 2.38 1.75
N VAL A 87 13.74 3.33 1.57
CA VAL A 87 13.04 3.58 0.29
C VAL A 87 13.78 4.68 -0.47
N ARG A 88 14.43 4.33 -1.59
CA ARG A 88 15.32 5.25 -2.32
C ARG A 88 14.67 5.97 -3.50
N ASN A 89 13.44 5.59 -3.81
CA ASN A 89 12.61 6.29 -4.77
C ASN A 89 11.40 6.85 -4.03
N GLU A 90 11.60 7.98 -3.34
CA GLU A 90 10.54 8.71 -2.61
C GLU A 90 9.33 9.03 -3.51
N GLY A 91 9.51 9.02 -4.83
CA GLY A 91 8.43 9.11 -5.80
C GLY A 91 7.52 7.87 -5.90
N MET A 92 7.77 6.79 -5.16
CA MET A 92 6.97 5.56 -5.18
C MET A 92 6.03 5.42 -3.98
N ILE A 93 6.39 5.94 -2.81
CA ILE A 93 5.44 6.11 -1.69
C ILE A 93 4.87 7.51 -1.85
N ARG A 94 3.80 7.61 -2.64
CA ARG A 94 3.10 8.86 -2.85
C ARG A 94 1.75 8.79 -2.19
N ALA A 95 1.42 9.84 -1.44
CA ALA A 95 0.04 10.09 -1.11
C ALA A 95 -0.80 10.06 -2.39
N HIS A 96 -2.00 9.51 -2.29
CA HIS A 96 -2.99 9.46 -3.35
C HIS A 96 -3.59 10.84 -3.67
N ARG A 97 -3.10 11.89 -2.99
CA ARG A 97 -3.43 13.29 -3.24
C ARG A 97 -2.22 14.06 -3.76
N LYS A 98 -2.38 14.71 -4.92
CA LYS A 98 -1.41 15.68 -5.42
C LYS A 98 -1.48 16.99 -4.63
N PRO A 99 -0.40 17.80 -4.56
CA PRO A 99 -0.45 19.11 -3.93
C PRO A 99 -1.60 19.97 -4.48
N LEU A 100 -2.38 20.57 -3.58
CA LEU A 100 -3.56 21.41 -3.88
C LEU A 100 -4.71 20.70 -4.61
N GLN A 101 -4.68 19.36 -4.74
CA GLN A 101 -5.78 18.62 -5.32
C GLN A 101 -6.97 18.59 -4.35
N GLU A 102 -8.15 18.86 -4.88
CA GLU A 102 -9.42 18.84 -4.17
C GLU A 102 -10.47 18.16 -5.05
N ILE A 103 -11.19 17.20 -4.48
CA ILE A 103 -12.30 16.52 -5.14
C ILE A 103 -13.61 17.23 -4.77
N LYS A 104 -14.44 17.50 -5.78
CA LYS A 104 -15.77 18.07 -5.56
C LYS A 104 -16.83 16.99 -5.71
N LEU A 105 -17.55 16.72 -4.62
CA LEU A 105 -18.68 15.81 -4.60
C LEU A 105 -19.96 16.58 -4.94
N ALA A 106 -20.82 15.98 -5.77
CA ALA A 106 -22.13 16.52 -6.07
C ALA A 106 -23.21 15.68 -5.39
N ASP A 107 -24.18 16.33 -4.75
CA ASP A 107 -25.29 15.63 -4.06
C ASP A 107 -26.06 14.67 -4.97
N ALA A 108 -26.15 14.98 -6.27
CA ALA A 108 -26.79 14.10 -7.26
C ALA A 108 -26.09 12.74 -7.43
N SER A 109 -24.83 12.61 -7.01
CA SER A 109 -24.07 11.35 -7.03
C SER A 109 -24.11 10.60 -5.70
N ARG A 110 -24.76 11.14 -4.66
CA ARG A 110 -24.86 10.50 -3.34
C ARG A 110 -25.84 9.33 -3.38
N VAL A 111 -25.38 8.16 -2.97
CA VAL A 111 -26.15 6.91 -3.00
C VAL A 111 -26.54 6.42 -1.61
N ALA A 112 -25.84 6.84 -0.56
CA ALA A 112 -26.16 6.50 0.82
C ALA A 112 -25.67 7.57 1.83
N VAL A 113 -26.32 7.59 2.99
CA VAL A 113 -25.85 8.22 4.22
C VAL A 113 -25.96 7.15 5.31
N ALA A 114 -24.91 6.97 6.10
CA ALA A 114 -24.88 5.92 7.12
C ALA A 114 -24.28 6.43 8.42
N GLN A 115 -24.81 5.89 9.52
CA GLN A 115 -24.21 5.97 10.84
C GLN A 115 -23.82 4.56 11.26
N LEU A 116 -22.52 4.33 11.38
CA LEU A 116 -21.92 3.05 11.77
C LEU A 116 -21.97 2.89 13.30
N THR A 117 -21.99 1.66 13.77
CA THR A 117 -21.94 1.32 15.19
C THR A 117 -20.49 1.22 15.69
N PRO A 118 -20.22 1.47 16.98
CA PRO A 118 -18.93 1.13 17.57
C PRO A 118 -18.64 -0.37 17.49
N GLY A 119 -17.38 -0.74 17.35
CA GLY A 119 -16.94 -2.14 17.37
C GLY A 119 -15.95 -2.47 16.26
N THR A 120 -15.66 -3.76 16.10
CA THR A 120 -14.74 -4.31 15.09
C THR A 120 -15.45 -5.17 14.05
N ASP A 121 -16.74 -5.44 14.25
CA ASP A 121 -17.54 -6.27 13.36
C ASP A 121 -17.70 -5.62 12.00
N TRP A 122 -17.92 -6.46 10.99
CA TRP A 122 -18.32 -6.01 9.66
C TRP A 122 -19.63 -5.24 9.73
N GLN A 123 -19.68 -4.10 9.02
CA GLN A 123 -20.86 -3.25 8.96
C GLN A 123 -21.29 -3.06 7.51
N GLU A 124 -22.60 -3.12 7.26
CA GLU A 124 -23.15 -2.96 5.93
C GLU A 124 -23.77 -1.57 5.75
N ILE A 125 -23.50 -0.95 4.61
CA ILE A 125 -24.18 0.26 4.15
C ILE A 125 -25.03 -0.12 2.95
N THR A 126 -26.35 0.00 3.05
CA THR A 126 -27.25 -0.22 1.92
C THR A 126 -27.48 1.09 1.17
N PHE A 127 -27.44 1.05 -0.16
CA PHE A 127 -27.76 2.22 -1.00
C PHE A 127 -29.27 2.47 -1.02
N ASN A 128 -29.67 3.73 -1.19
CA ASN A 128 -31.08 4.12 -1.26
C ASN A 128 -31.84 3.37 -2.37
N GLN A 129 -31.13 3.02 -3.44
CA GLN A 129 -31.55 2.17 -4.55
C GLN A 129 -30.29 1.64 -5.28
N PRO A 130 -30.39 0.55 -6.06
CA PRO A 130 -29.28 0.11 -6.89
C PRO A 130 -28.76 1.24 -7.79
N ALA A 131 -27.45 1.46 -7.80
CA ALA A 131 -26.80 2.54 -8.53
C ALA A 131 -25.68 2.02 -9.42
N THR A 132 -25.46 2.63 -10.58
CA THR A 132 -24.41 2.19 -11.52
C THR A 132 -23.35 3.26 -11.72
N GLY A 133 -22.09 2.90 -11.52
CA GLY A 133 -20.93 3.79 -11.70
C GLY A 133 -19.61 3.05 -11.59
N ARG A 134 -18.50 3.79 -11.75
CA ARG A 134 -17.12 3.28 -11.73
C ARG A 134 -16.28 3.89 -10.61
N TYR A 135 -16.59 5.11 -10.18
CA TYR A 135 -15.85 5.82 -9.14
C TYR A 135 -16.69 5.86 -7.87
N LEU A 136 -16.23 5.14 -6.85
CA LEU A 136 -16.87 5.03 -5.55
C LEU A 136 -16.15 5.95 -4.57
N ALA A 137 -16.87 6.84 -3.89
CA ALA A 137 -16.30 7.69 -2.86
C ALA A 137 -16.96 7.46 -1.49
N LEU A 138 -16.13 7.39 -0.46
CA LEU A 138 -16.54 7.35 0.94
C LEU A 138 -16.09 8.64 1.63
N GLU A 139 -17.05 9.47 2.02
CA GLU A 139 -16.84 10.69 2.80
C GLU A 139 -17.13 10.39 4.28
N VAL A 140 -16.09 10.42 5.12
CA VAL A 140 -16.18 10.20 6.57
C VAL A 140 -16.36 11.54 7.26
N LEU A 141 -17.53 11.73 7.89
CA LEU A 141 -17.93 12.98 8.54
C LEU A 141 -17.51 13.04 10.01
N SER A 142 -17.38 11.90 10.68
CA SER A 142 -17.01 11.83 12.09
C SER A 142 -16.46 10.44 12.47
N ALA A 143 -15.78 10.39 13.61
CA ALA A 143 -15.31 9.17 14.25
C ALA A 143 -16.10 8.85 15.53
N GLN A 144 -16.07 7.59 15.96
CA GLN A 144 -16.74 7.10 17.17
C GLN A 144 -16.17 7.71 18.45
N ASP A 145 -14.87 8.03 18.43
CA ASP A 145 -14.12 8.63 19.53
C ASP A 145 -14.06 10.16 19.47
N ASP A 146 -14.82 10.78 18.52
CA ASP A 146 -14.85 12.21 18.23
C ASP A 146 -13.47 12.83 17.93
N GLN A 147 -12.47 12.00 17.63
CA GLN A 147 -11.15 12.46 17.22
C GLN A 147 -11.16 12.95 15.76
N ALA A 148 -10.06 13.57 15.36
CA ALA A 148 -9.91 14.10 14.01
C ALA A 148 -9.69 13.02 12.94
N TYR A 149 -9.49 11.75 13.30
CA TYR A 149 -8.97 10.72 12.40
C TYR A 149 -10.07 9.83 11.83
N ALA A 150 -9.84 9.26 10.64
CA ALA A 150 -10.61 8.14 10.12
C ALA A 150 -9.70 6.92 9.91
N THR A 151 -10.22 5.74 10.23
CA THR A 151 -9.58 4.45 9.97
C THR A 151 -10.58 3.44 9.40
N LEU A 152 -10.09 2.59 8.50
CA LEU A 152 -10.86 1.50 7.92
C LEU A 152 -9.90 0.41 7.42
N ALA A 153 -10.15 -0.84 7.82
CA ALA A 153 -9.32 -1.97 7.41
C ALA A 153 -9.70 -2.45 6.02
N GLU A 154 -10.96 -2.80 5.81
CA GLU A 154 -11.44 -3.33 4.53
C GLU A 154 -12.70 -2.62 4.05
N LEU A 155 -12.78 -2.44 2.74
CA LEU A 155 -13.96 -1.98 2.01
C LEU A 155 -14.30 -2.99 0.91
N GLU A 156 -15.52 -3.51 0.96
CA GLU A 156 -16.13 -4.29 -0.12
C GLU A 156 -17.32 -3.54 -0.71
N ALA A 157 -17.58 -3.74 -2.01
CA ALA A 157 -18.77 -3.23 -2.67
C ALA A 157 -19.67 -4.40 -3.10
N VAL A 158 -20.95 -4.29 -2.79
CA VAL A 158 -21.96 -5.33 -3.02
C VAL A 158 -22.62 -5.08 -4.38
N GLY A 159 -22.58 -6.08 -5.26
CA GLY A 159 -23.19 -6.03 -6.58
C GLY A 159 -24.70 -6.32 -6.56
N ALA A 160 -25.34 -6.17 -7.73
CA ALA A 160 -26.78 -6.40 -7.89
C ALA A 160 -27.27 -7.81 -7.50
N ASN A 161 -26.39 -8.81 -7.48
CA ASN A 161 -26.70 -10.17 -7.06
C ASN A 161 -26.50 -10.42 -5.55
N GLY A 162 -26.15 -9.40 -4.76
CA GLY A 162 -25.88 -9.50 -3.32
C GLY A 162 -24.48 -10.05 -2.97
N ALA A 163 -23.66 -10.41 -3.96
CA ALA A 163 -22.27 -10.81 -3.76
C ALA A 163 -21.32 -9.61 -3.87
N ASN A 164 -20.14 -9.73 -3.26
CA ASN A 164 -19.09 -8.71 -3.42
C ASN A 164 -18.55 -8.71 -4.86
N ILE A 165 -18.30 -7.53 -5.42
CA ILE A 165 -17.62 -7.41 -6.70
C ILE A 165 -16.12 -7.71 -6.56
N GLN A 166 -15.49 -8.14 -7.65
CA GLN A 166 -14.05 -8.38 -7.68
C GLN A 166 -13.27 -7.07 -7.55
N ARG A 167 -12.19 -7.12 -6.77
CA ARG A 167 -11.33 -5.95 -6.46
C ARG A 167 -10.01 -5.94 -7.22
N THR A 168 -9.75 -6.94 -8.07
CA THR A 168 -8.47 -7.12 -8.80
C THR A 168 -8.04 -5.89 -9.60
N ASN A 169 -9.01 -5.14 -10.14
CA ASN A 169 -8.74 -3.96 -10.96
C ASN A 169 -8.99 -2.63 -10.22
N TRP A 170 -9.26 -2.70 -8.91
CA TRP A 170 -9.47 -1.50 -8.11
C TRP A 170 -8.17 -0.71 -7.97
N LYS A 171 -8.32 0.60 -7.85
CA LYS A 171 -7.23 1.53 -7.54
C LYS A 171 -7.70 2.60 -6.60
N THR A 172 -6.86 2.98 -5.65
CA THR A 172 -7.05 4.23 -4.94
C THR A 172 -6.82 5.38 -5.90
N ALA A 173 -7.88 6.11 -6.20
CA ALA A 173 -7.83 7.22 -7.13
C ALA A 173 -7.59 8.56 -6.42
N PHE A 174 -7.98 8.65 -5.15
CA PHE A 174 -7.73 9.79 -4.29
C PHE A 174 -7.91 9.41 -2.81
N ALA A 175 -7.07 9.99 -1.94
CA ALA A 175 -7.30 10.01 -0.49
C ALA A 175 -6.88 11.39 0.05
N ASN A 176 -7.76 12.11 0.75
CA ASN A 176 -7.45 13.49 1.15
C ASN A 176 -6.32 13.59 2.18
N SER A 177 -6.13 12.51 2.97
CA SER A 177 -5.18 12.38 4.07
C SER A 177 -4.81 10.91 4.29
N GLU A 178 -3.52 10.65 4.51
CA GLU A 178 -2.94 9.33 4.75
C GLU A 178 -1.76 9.46 5.73
N GLU A 179 -1.66 8.56 6.70
CA GLU A 179 -0.47 8.40 7.52
C GLU A 179 0.55 7.56 6.76
N LEU A 180 1.65 8.18 6.33
CA LEU A 180 2.71 7.53 5.55
C LEU A 180 4.11 7.74 6.15
N ILE A 181 4.17 8.31 7.37
CA ILE A 181 5.44 8.62 8.06
C ILE A 181 5.65 7.64 9.21
N ALA A 182 4.68 7.55 10.12
CA ALA A 182 4.81 6.73 11.32
C ALA A 182 4.39 5.27 11.09
N GLU A 183 3.53 5.01 10.11
CA GLU A 183 3.04 3.69 9.73
C GLU A 183 2.64 3.65 8.26
N ASN A 184 2.30 2.46 7.74
CA ASN A 184 1.68 2.29 6.43
C ASN A 184 0.15 2.45 6.55
N GLY A 185 -0.34 3.68 6.65
CA GLY A 185 -1.77 4.02 6.65
C GLY A 185 -2.34 4.33 5.26
N SER A 186 -1.75 3.77 4.19
CA SER A 186 -2.17 3.98 2.80
C SER A 186 -3.64 3.58 2.57
N ALA A 187 -4.34 4.33 1.72
CA ALA A 187 -5.69 3.97 1.28
C ALA A 187 -5.74 2.71 0.40
N ASP A 188 -4.61 2.23 -0.12
CA ASP A 188 -4.54 0.93 -0.81
C ASP A 188 -4.80 -0.26 0.12
N ASN A 189 -4.62 -0.07 1.43
CA ASN A 189 -4.93 -1.11 2.42
C ASN A 189 -6.43 -1.44 2.48
N LEU A 190 -7.32 -0.58 1.95
CA LEU A 190 -8.77 -0.79 1.98
C LEU A 190 -9.23 -2.03 1.20
N PHE A 191 -8.40 -2.58 0.32
CA PHE A 191 -8.78 -3.68 -0.57
C PHE A 191 -7.65 -4.68 -0.79
N ASP A 192 -6.75 -4.83 0.18
CA ASP A 192 -5.61 -5.75 0.12
C ASP A 192 -5.93 -7.15 0.69
N LEU A 193 -7.16 -7.38 1.17
CA LEU A 193 -7.62 -8.61 1.81
C LEU A 193 -6.90 -8.90 3.15
N GLN A 194 -6.39 -7.88 3.84
CA GLN A 194 -5.69 -8.02 5.12
C GLN A 194 -6.38 -7.20 6.21
N PRO A 195 -7.22 -7.79 7.08
CA PRO A 195 -7.93 -7.05 8.13
C PRO A 195 -7.00 -6.47 9.22
N THR A 196 -5.70 -6.76 9.17
CA THR A 196 -4.67 -6.24 10.07
C THR A 196 -3.93 -5.03 9.51
N THR A 197 -4.10 -4.70 8.23
CA THR A 197 -3.70 -3.41 7.64
C THR A 197 -4.93 -2.52 7.61
N TYR A 198 -4.73 -1.20 7.49
CA TYR A 198 -5.84 -0.25 7.42
C TYR A 198 -5.40 1.05 6.77
N TRP A 199 -6.35 1.73 6.12
CA TRP A 199 -6.21 3.15 5.84
C TRP A 199 -6.28 3.91 7.17
N HIS A 200 -5.38 4.88 7.35
CA HIS A 200 -5.41 5.82 8.47
C HIS A 200 -5.17 7.22 7.94
N THR A 201 -6.04 8.17 8.27
CA THR A 201 -5.78 9.58 7.96
C THR A 201 -4.61 10.09 8.80
N ARG A 202 -3.76 10.95 8.25
CA ARG A 202 -2.55 11.42 8.91
C ARG A 202 -2.76 11.87 10.35
N TRP A 203 -1.88 11.41 11.24
CA TRP A 203 -1.83 11.81 12.64
C TRP A 203 -0.45 12.30 13.07
N GLN A 204 0.62 11.82 12.43
CA GLN A 204 1.97 12.28 12.65
C GLN A 204 2.23 13.59 11.89
N GLY A 205 2.62 14.62 12.64
CA GLY A 205 2.92 15.96 12.13
C GLY A 205 1.67 16.84 11.99
N THR A 206 0.73 16.47 11.11
CA THR A 206 -0.57 17.14 11.00
C THR A 206 -1.71 16.16 11.21
N ALA A 207 -2.80 16.65 11.81
CA ALA A 207 -4.03 15.90 12.05
C ALA A 207 -5.22 16.68 11.44
N PRO A 208 -5.42 16.60 10.10
CA PRO A 208 -6.54 17.28 9.45
C PRO A 208 -7.86 16.81 10.07
N LYS A 209 -8.77 17.75 10.32
CA LYS A 209 -10.11 17.41 10.84
C LYS A 209 -11.00 16.85 9.73
N HIS A 210 -12.04 16.13 10.14
CA HIS A 210 -13.14 15.74 9.26
C HIS A 210 -13.73 16.94 8.48
N PRO A 211 -14.29 16.70 7.28
CA PRO A 211 -14.50 15.40 6.65
C PRO A 211 -13.22 14.81 6.00
N HIS A 212 -13.17 13.48 5.93
CA HIS A 212 -12.15 12.75 5.17
C HIS A 212 -12.76 12.05 3.97
N LEU A 213 -11.99 11.89 2.91
CA LEU A 213 -12.48 11.40 1.63
C LEU A 213 -11.48 10.42 1.02
N VAL A 214 -11.98 9.24 0.66
CA VAL A 214 -11.30 8.30 -0.23
C VAL A 214 -12.16 8.05 -1.47
N VAL A 215 -11.53 7.95 -2.63
CA VAL A 215 -12.15 7.61 -3.91
C VAL A 215 -11.44 6.40 -4.50
N LEU A 216 -12.22 5.39 -4.85
CA LEU A 216 -11.77 4.17 -5.52
C LEU A 216 -12.25 4.17 -6.97
N ASP A 217 -11.34 3.91 -7.91
CA ASP A 217 -11.69 3.52 -9.28
C ASP A 217 -11.88 2.00 -9.30
N LEU A 218 -13.10 1.54 -9.56
CA LEU A 218 -13.45 0.12 -9.59
C LEU A 218 -12.91 -0.62 -10.83
N GLY A 219 -12.23 0.10 -11.73
CA GLY A 219 -11.64 -0.40 -12.98
C GLY A 219 -12.64 -0.56 -14.13
N SER A 220 -13.93 -0.69 -13.82
CA SER A 220 -15.04 -0.76 -14.78
C SER A 220 -16.34 -0.28 -14.14
N SER A 221 -17.35 0.03 -14.95
CA SER A 221 -18.67 0.39 -14.43
C SER A 221 -19.37 -0.83 -13.83
N GLN A 222 -19.92 -0.67 -12.63
CA GLN A 222 -20.56 -1.72 -11.83
C GLN A 222 -21.92 -1.23 -11.32
N THR A 223 -22.89 -2.13 -11.25
CA THR A 223 -24.17 -1.88 -10.56
C THR A 223 -24.05 -2.40 -9.12
N LEU A 224 -24.14 -1.47 -8.18
CA LEU A 224 -23.92 -1.69 -6.76
C LEU A 224 -25.20 -1.45 -5.95
N THR A 225 -25.33 -2.17 -4.84
CA THR A 225 -26.46 -2.09 -3.90
C THR A 225 -26.04 -1.67 -2.49
N GLY A 226 -24.75 -1.72 -2.19
CA GLY A 226 -24.23 -1.37 -0.88
C GLY A 226 -22.72 -1.53 -0.76
N LEU A 227 -22.21 -1.27 0.44
CA LEU A 227 -20.83 -1.52 0.86
C LEU A 227 -20.79 -2.42 2.10
N ARG A 228 -19.67 -3.10 2.31
CA ARG A 228 -19.30 -3.71 3.59
C ARG A 228 -18.01 -3.09 4.08
N LEU A 229 -17.97 -2.68 5.33
CA LEU A 229 -16.85 -1.97 5.94
C LEU A 229 -16.37 -2.75 7.15
N GLN A 230 -15.06 -3.03 7.21
CA GLN A 230 -14.43 -3.60 8.39
C GLN A 230 -13.58 -2.54 9.09
N PRO A 231 -13.90 -2.13 10.32
CA PRO A 231 -13.06 -1.24 11.11
C PRO A 231 -11.68 -1.85 11.38
N ARG A 232 -10.68 -1.04 11.75
CA ARG A 232 -9.39 -1.55 12.25
C ARG A 232 -9.59 -2.46 13.47
N GLN A 233 -8.81 -3.53 13.58
CA GLN A 233 -9.03 -4.63 14.53
C GLN A 233 -8.25 -4.51 15.85
N ASP A 234 -7.24 -3.65 15.89
CA ASP A 234 -6.26 -3.57 16.97
C ASP A 234 -6.55 -2.46 18.00
N MET A 235 -7.08 -1.32 17.56
CA MET A 235 -7.41 -0.17 18.42
C MET A 235 -8.74 0.48 18.02
N ALA A 236 -9.27 1.34 18.91
CA ALA A 236 -10.58 1.98 18.72
C ALA A 236 -10.53 3.34 17.99
N ASN A 237 -9.35 3.94 17.84
CA ASN A 237 -9.24 5.30 17.36
C ASN A 237 -9.60 5.46 15.88
N GLY A 238 -10.30 6.54 15.56
CA GLY A 238 -10.69 6.90 14.21
C GLY A 238 -11.70 5.95 13.55
N ARG A 239 -12.29 5.00 14.29
CA ARG A 239 -13.38 4.17 13.75
C ARG A 239 -14.50 5.07 13.26
N ILE A 240 -14.95 4.86 12.03
CA ILE A 240 -15.94 5.72 11.37
C ILE A 240 -17.28 5.68 12.15
N LYS A 241 -17.90 6.85 12.32
CA LYS A 241 -19.27 6.99 12.84
C LYS A 241 -20.21 7.44 11.74
N ASP A 242 -20.20 8.71 11.39
CA ASP A 242 -21.08 9.24 10.34
C ASP A 242 -20.34 9.28 9.00
N CYS A 243 -20.97 8.78 7.92
CA CYS A 243 -20.38 8.81 6.59
C CYS A 243 -21.42 8.94 5.47
N ARG A 244 -20.94 9.27 4.28
CA ARG A 244 -21.73 9.33 3.04
C ARG A 244 -21.01 8.57 1.93
N VAL A 245 -21.80 7.96 1.06
CA VAL A 245 -21.29 7.22 -0.10
C VAL A 245 -21.77 7.88 -1.38
N TYR A 246 -20.85 8.02 -2.33
CA TYR A 246 -21.11 8.59 -3.65
C TYR A 246 -20.66 7.62 -4.73
N LEU A 247 -21.38 7.57 -5.85
CA LEU A 247 -21.04 6.74 -6.99
C LEU A 247 -21.19 7.54 -8.27
N SER A 248 -20.14 7.59 -9.08
CA SER A 248 -20.11 8.32 -10.35
C SER A 248 -19.66 7.41 -11.48
N LYS A 249 -20.18 7.64 -12.69
CA LYS A 249 -19.72 6.96 -13.92
C LYS A 249 -18.39 7.53 -14.41
N GLU A 250 -18.21 8.84 -14.26
CA GLU A 250 -17.01 9.59 -14.62
C GLU A 250 -16.17 9.93 -13.38
N PRO A 251 -14.87 10.22 -13.52
CA PRO A 251 -14.06 10.72 -12.41
C PRO A 251 -14.73 11.90 -11.73
N PHE A 252 -14.63 11.99 -10.40
CA PHE A 252 -15.16 13.15 -9.70
C PHE A 252 -14.38 14.41 -10.10
N PRO A 253 -15.03 15.58 -10.22
CA PRO A 253 -14.31 16.80 -10.59
C PRO A 253 -13.14 17.09 -9.65
N GLY A 254 -11.95 17.28 -10.23
CA GLY A 254 -10.69 17.51 -9.51
C GLY A 254 -9.79 16.26 -9.33
N GLN A 255 -10.25 15.10 -9.79
CA GLN A 255 -9.49 13.83 -9.79
C GLN A 255 -8.35 13.81 -10.81
#